data_AF-A0A1X3DFA3-F1
#
_entry.id   AF-A0A1X3DFA3-F1
#
_cell.length_a   1.000
_cell.length_b   1.000
_cell.length_c   1.000
_cell.angle_alpha   90.00
_cell.angle_beta   90.00
_cell.angle_gamma   90.00
#
_symmetry.space_group_name_H-M   'P 1'
#
loop_
_entity.id
_entity.type
_entity.pdbx_description
1 polymer ?
#
loop_
_entity_poly.entity_id
_entity_poly.type
_entity_poly.pdbx_seq_one_letter_code
_entity_poly.pdbx_strand_id
1 'polypeptide(L)' 'MFIAFYTVNPDDYTSPKSYVVRIFRDDILIRTVSFPICNPHNRVKTLNQAYEFGRLAVREIMDKELAK' A
#
# COMPACT_ATOMS: atom_id res chain seq x y z
N MET A 1 -12.54 -14.73 -10.93
CA MET A 1 -12.74 -13.78 -9.82
C MET A 1 -11.54 -12.86 -9.83
N PHE A 2 -11.75 -11.56 -10.04
CA PHE A 2 -10.66 -10.59 -10.07
C PHE A 2 -10.40 -10.12 -8.64
N ILE A 3 -9.24 -10.47 -8.07
CA ILE A 3 -8.90 -10.11 -6.69
C ILE A 3 -7.71 -9.17 -6.74
N ALA A 4 -7.96 -7.91 -6.36
CA ALA A 4 -6.91 -6.95 -6.10
C ALA A 4 -6.89 -6.63 -4.60
N PHE A 5 -5.72 -6.75 -3.99
CA PHE A 5 -5.53 -6.49 -2.57
C PHE A 5 -4.17 -5.85 -2.32
N TYR A 6 -3.98 -5.32 -1.13
CA TYR A 6 -2.72 -4.69 -0.74
C TYR A 6 -2.31 -5.09 0.67
N THR A 7 -1.02 -5.03 0.93
CA THR A 7 -0.43 -5.21 2.27
C THR A 7 0.39 -3.98 2.62
N VAL A 8 0.37 -3.59 3.89
CA VAL A 8 1.19 -2.49 4.43
C VAL A 8 2.06 -3.06 5.54
N ASN A 9 3.37 -3.11 5.32
CA ASN A 9 4.33 -3.62 6.30
C ASN A 9 5.30 -2.50 6.69
N PRO A 10 5.74 -2.40 7.96
CA PRO A 10 6.89 -1.58 8.29
C PRO A 10 8.12 -2.10 7.55
N ASP A 11 9.03 -1.20 7.15
CA ASP A 11 10.34 -1.61 6.65
C ASP A 11 11.08 -2.40 7.74
N ASP A 12 11.77 -3.49 7.35
CA ASP A 12 12.36 -4.50 8.25
C ASP A 12 13.53 -3.97 9.10
N TYR A 13 13.89 -2.70 8.94
CA TYR A 13 14.90 -2.05 9.76
C TYR A 13 14.38 -1.76 11.19
N THR A 14 15.24 -2.00 12.18
CA THR A 14 15.05 -1.84 13.63
C THR A 14 14.35 -0.55 14.09
N SER A 15 14.34 0.48 13.26
CA SER A 15 13.36 1.57 13.32
C SER A 15 12.78 1.78 11.92
N PRO A 16 11.48 1.52 11.69
CA PRO A 16 10.92 1.67 10.35
C PRO A 16 11.10 3.12 9.90
N LYS A 17 11.73 3.29 8.74
CA LYS A 17 11.88 4.59 8.07
C LYS A 17 10.74 4.84 7.10
N SER A 18 10.02 3.79 6.73
CA SER A 18 8.89 3.82 5.82
C SER A 18 7.93 2.65 6.09
N TYR A 19 6.74 2.75 5.53
CA TYR A 19 5.84 1.63 5.32
C TYR A 19 5.92 1.17 3.87
N VAL A 20 6.06 -0.12 3.65
CA VAL A 20 6.06 -0.73 2.32
C VAL A 20 4.64 -1.17 1.99
N VAL A 21 4.04 -0.52 1.00
CA VAL A 21 2.74 -0.89 0.44
C VAL A 21 2.98 -1.76 -0.79
N ARG A 22 2.51 -3.00 -0.75
CA ARG A 22 2.54 -3.94 -1.88
C ARG A 22 1.14 -4.15 -2.39
N ILE A 23 0.95 -4.11 -3.70
CA ILE A 23 -0.34 -4.25 -4.36
C ILE A 23 -0.28 -5.47 -5.26
N PHE A 24 -1.29 -6.33 -5.13
CA PHE A 24 -1.39 -7.61 -5.80
C PHE A 24 -2.64 -7.65 -6.67
N ARG A 25 -2.54 -8.38 -7.78
CA ARG A 25 -3.65 -8.76 -8.65
C ARG A 25 -3.55 -10.26 -8.89
N ASP A 26 -4.58 -11.02 -8.50
CA ASP A 26 -4.64 -12.47 -8.70
C ASP A 26 -3.32 -13.16 -8.27
N ASP A 27 -2.81 -12.77 -7.09
CA ASP A 27 -1.54 -13.18 -6.48
C ASP A 27 -0.24 -12.67 -7.13
N ILE A 28 -0.34 -11.92 -8.23
CA ILE A 28 0.80 -11.28 -8.89
C ILE A 28 1.06 -9.92 -8.25
N LEU A 29 2.28 -9.72 -7.74
CA LEU A 29 2.73 -8.41 -7.28
C LEU A 29 2.86 -7.45 -8.46
N ILE A 30 2.01 -6.43 -8.50
CA ILE A 30 1.96 -5.46 -9.60
C ILE A 30 2.63 -4.14 -9.25
N ARG A 31 2.66 -3.77 -7.96
CA ARG A 31 3.28 -2.52 -7.53
C ARG A 31 3.79 -2.60 -6.09
N THR A 32 4.95 -2.01 -5.85
CA THR A 32 5.51 -1.79 -4.52
C THR A 32 5.83 -0.32 -4.34
N VAL A 33 5.43 0.27 -3.22
CA VAL A 33 5.63 1.69 -2.90
C VAL A 33 6.14 1.83 -1.47
N SER A 34 7.15 2.69 -1.29
CA SER A 34 7.67 3.04 0.03
C SER A 34 7.06 4.36 0.49
N PHE A 35 6.33 4.33 1.62
CA PHE A 35 5.72 5.48 2.29
C PHE A 35 6.61 5.97 3.42
N PRO A 36 7.36 7.08 3.24
CA PRO A 36 8.31 7.54 4.24
C PRO A 36 7.62 7.99 5.53
N ILE A 37 8.21 7.63 6.68
CA ILE A 37 7.81 8.14 7.99
C ILE A 37 8.47 9.51 8.19
N CYS A 38 7.79 10.56 7.73
CA CYS A 38 8.28 11.94 7.84
C CYS A 38 8.15 12.52 9.26
N ASN A 39 7.28 11.97 10.11
CA ASN A 39 7.13 12.41 11.50
C ASN A 39 7.22 11.21 12.47
N PRO A 40 8.36 11.04 13.17
CA PRO A 40 8.57 9.95 14.11
C PRO A 40 7.59 9.95 15.29
N HIS A 41 7.01 11.10 15.66
CA HIS A 41 6.04 11.24 16.75
C HIS A 41 4.61 10.92 16.32
N ASN A 42 4.34 10.82 15.01
CA ASN A 42 3.01 10.55 14.49
C ASN A 42 3.01 9.40 13.46
N ARG A 43 3.59 8.27 13.86
CA ARG A 43 3.65 7.04 13.04
C ARG A 43 2.25 6.53 12.66
N VAL A 44 1.25 6.73 13.50
CA VAL A 44 -0.14 6.32 13.26
C VAL A 44 -0.72 7.07 12.05
N LYS A 45 -0.50 8.39 11.96
CA LYS A 45 -0.97 9.17 10.81
C LYS A 45 -0.32 8.69 9.51
N THR A 46 0.99 8.45 9.51
CA THR A 46 1.68 7.93 8.32
C THR A 46 1.19 6.54 7.94
N LEU A 47 0.94 5.66 8.93
CA LEU A 47 0.39 4.33 8.67
C LEU A 47 -0.99 4.42 8.01
N ASN A 48 -1.87 5.27 8.54
CA ASN A 48 -3.20 5.50 7.96
C ASN A 48 -3.10 6.03 6.53
N GLN A 49 -2.15 6.93 6.24
CA GLN A 49 -1.90 7.41 4.87
C GLN A 49 -1.44 6.29 3.93
N ALA A 50 -0.60 5.36 4.40
CA ALA A 50 -0.16 4.20 3.63
C ALA A 50 -1.33 3.23 3.35
N TYR A 51 -2.22 2.99 4.32
CA TYR A 51 -3.45 2.21 4.11
C TYR A 51 -4.41 2.87 3.11
N GLU A 52 -4.64 4.18 3.25
CA GLU A 52 -5.46 4.96 2.34
C GLU A 52 -4.93 4.88 0.89
N PHE A 53 -3.62 5.01 0.73
CA PHE A 53 -2.99 4.83 -0.58
C PHE A 53 -3.23 3.43 -1.15
N GLY A 54 -3.02 2.38 -0.36
CA GLY A 54 -3.23 1.00 -0.79
C GLY A 54 -4.68 0.77 -1.24
N ARG A 55 -5.65 1.29 -0.48
CA ARG A 55 -7.09 1.22 -0.82
C ARG A 55 -7.40 1.91 -2.14
N LEU A 56 -6.91 3.14 -2.32
CA LEU A 56 -7.12 3.91 -3.54
C LEU A 56 -6.49 3.23 -4.77
N ALA A 57 -5.30 2.66 -4.60
CA ALA A 57 -4.61 1.96 -5.68
C ALA A 57 -5.38 0.69 -6.11
N VAL A 58 -5.84 -0.12 -5.16
CA VAL A 58 -6.68 -1.29 -5.47
C VAL A 58 -7.97 -0.87 -6.18
N ARG A 59 -8.61 0.20 -5.73
CA ARG A 59 -9.80 0.75 -6.40
C ARG A 59 -9.51 1.17 -7.84
N GLU A 60 -8.42 1.91 -8.07
CA GLU A 60 -8.01 2.32 -9.42
C GLU A 60 -7.80 1.11 -10.35
N ILE A 61 -7.20 0.04 -9.82
CA ILE A 61 -6.97 -1.21 -10.57
C ILE A 61 -8.29 -1.89 -10.92
N MET A 62 -9.21 -1.98 -9.96
CA MET A 62 -10.55 -2.53 -10.18
C MET A 62 -11.34 -1.71 -11.20
N ASP A 63 -11.35 -0.38 -11.05
CA ASP A 63 -12.07 0.55 -11.92
C ASP A 63 -11.58 0.46 -13.37
N LYS A 64 -10.25 0.32 -13.59
CA LYS A 64 -9.66 0.13 -14.92
C LYS A 64 -10.06 -1.18 -15.60
N GLU A 65 -10.33 -2.22 -14.82
CA GLU A 65 -10.71 -3.54 -15.35
C GLU A 65 -12.21 -3.63 -15.60
N LEU A 66 -13.04 -2.90 -14.84
CA LEU A 66 -14.48 -2.74 -15.10
C LEU A 66 -14.78 -1.86 -16.32
N ALA A 67 -13.86 -0.96 -16.68
CA ALA A 67 -13.98 -0.08 -17.84
C ALA A 67 -13.55 -0.73 -19.16
N LYS A 68 -13.08 -1.99 -19.14
CA LYS A 68 -12.75 -2.81 -20.32
C LYS A 68 -13.88 -3.76 -20.67
#